data_AF-A0A2M7U4B3-F1
#
_entry.id   AF-A0A2M7U4B3-F1
#
_cell.length_a   1.000
_cell.length_b   1.000
_cell.length_c   1.000
_cell.angle_alpha   90.00
_cell.angle_beta   90.00
_cell.angle_gamma   90.00
#
_symmetry.space_group_name_H-M   'P 1'
#
loop_
_entity.id
_entity.type
_entity.pdbx_description
1 polymer ?
#
loop_
_entity_poly.entity_id
_entity_poly.type
_entity_poly.pdbx_seq_one_letter_code
_entity_poly.pdbx_strand_id
1 'polypeptide(L)'
;MQLKIMAEGITQIYNTMDCKVMNVGANDLALGAEFFSHIQSMAKFPMISANIISSKTGQPAFEPYYVMETPDLKIGLVGVTLPNPNAESDYSFN
;
A
#
# COMPACT_ATOMS: atom_id res chain seq x y z
N MET A 1 -11.14 -15.04 -7.72
CA MET A 1 -11.09 -14.45 -9.08
C MET A 1 -11.59 -13.01 -9.09
N GLN A 2 -12.79 -12.71 -8.58
CA GLN A 2 -13.38 -11.36 -8.61
C GLN A 2 -12.57 -10.26 -7.88
N LEU A 3 -12.04 -10.54 -6.68
CA LEU A 3 -11.27 -9.56 -5.90
C LEU A 3 -9.95 -9.14 -6.58
N LYS A 4 -9.27 -10.06 -7.28
CA LYS A 4 -8.03 -9.78 -7.99
C LYS A 4 -8.25 -8.77 -9.14
N ILE A 5 -9.29 -9.01 -9.94
CA ILE A 5 -9.69 -8.11 -11.03
C ILE A 5 -10.04 -6.71 -10.49
N MET A 6 -10.71 -6.63 -9.34
CA MET A 6 -11.00 -5.32 -8.72
C MET A 6 -9.74 -4.59 -8.27
N ALA A 7 -8.80 -5.29 -7.61
CA ALA A 7 -7.55 -4.68 -7.17
C ALA A 7 -6.71 -4.15 -8.35
N GLU A 8 -6.62 -4.93 -9.43
CA GLU A 8 -5.98 -4.51 -10.68
C GLU A 8 -6.69 -3.29 -11.30
N GLY A 9 -8.03 -3.32 -11.35
CA GLY A 9 -8.84 -2.22 -11.85
C GLY A 9 -8.67 -0.92 -11.06
N ILE A 10 -8.68 -1.00 -9.72
CA ILE A 10 -8.44 0.16 -8.84
C ILE A 10 -7.03 0.73 -9.07
N THR A 11 -6.03 -0.14 -9.16
CA THR A 11 -4.65 0.26 -9.41
C THR A 11 -4.52 1.00 -10.75
N GLN A 12 -5.17 0.47 -11.79
CA GLN A 12 -5.19 1.11 -13.10
C GLN A 12 -5.91 2.47 -13.08
N ILE A 13 -7.01 2.59 -12.34
CA ILE A 13 -7.72 3.87 -12.17
C ILE A 13 -6.81 4.88 -11.46
N TYR A 14 -6.09 4.50 -10.41
CA TYR A 14 -5.17 5.39 -9.69
C TYR A 14 -3.99 5.83 -10.57
N ASN A 15 -3.48 4.94 -11.43
CA ASN A 15 -2.50 5.29 -12.45
C ASN A 15 -3.06 6.33 -13.44
N THR A 16 -4.31 6.17 -13.88
CA THR A 16 -4.96 7.12 -14.82
C THR A 16 -5.22 8.47 -14.17
N MET A 17 -5.52 8.51 -12.87
CA MET A 17 -5.72 9.75 -12.11
C MET A 17 -4.41 10.44 -11.71
N ASP A 18 -3.26 9.84 -12.01
CA ASP A 18 -1.94 10.34 -11.61
C ASP A 18 -1.84 10.58 -10.09
N CYS A 19 -2.38 9.63 -9.31
CA CYS A 19 -2.25 9.63 -7.86
C CYS A 19 -0.77 9.66 -7.47
N LYS A 20 -0.41 10.49 -6.48
CA LYS A 20 1.01 10.72 -6.13
C LYS A 20 1.56 9.77 -5.09
N VAL A 21 0.70 9.25 -4.22
CA VAL A 21 1.05 8.27 -3.19
C VAL A 21 -0.24 7.61 -2.70
N MET A 22 -0.14 6.34 -2.29
CA MET A 22 -1.22 5.60 -1.65
C MET A 22 -0.77 5.11 -0.27
N ASN A 23 -1.64 5.22 0.73
CA ASN A 23 -1.45 4.54 2.00
C ASN A 23 -1.92 3.09 1.89
N VAL A 24 -1.09 2.13 2.31
CA VAL A 24 -1.47 0.71 2.33
C VAL A 24 -2.49 0.48 3.44
N GLY A 25 -3.66 -0.03 3.08
CA GLY A 25 -4.71 -0.48 3.99
C GLY A 25 -4.61 -1.97 4.31
N ALA A 26 -5.23 -2.39 5.41
CA ALA A 26 -5.29 -3.81 5.78
C ALA A 26 -5.92 -4.70 4.69
N ASN A 27 -6.90 -4.17 3.94
CA ASN A 27 -7.57 -4.92 2.86
C ASN A 27 -6.72 -5.07 1.61
N ASP A 28 -5.76 -4.18 1.37
CA ASP A 28 -4.87 -4.28 0.21
C ASP A 28 -3.98 -5.53 0.30
N LEU A 29 -3.76 -6.00 1.53
CA LEU A 29 -2.90 -7.13 1.86
C LEU A 29 -3.67 -8.46 1.96
N ALA A 30 -5.01 -8.42 1.92
CA ALA A 30 -5.87 -9.57 2.20
C ALA A 30 -5.72 -10.72 1.19
N LEU A 31 -5.16 -10.45 0.01
CA LEU A 31 -4.90 -11.45 -1.03
C LEU A 31 -3.48 -12.04 -0.97
N GLY A 32 -2.71 -11.69 0.06
CA GLY A 32 -1.37 -12.21 0.32
C GLY A 32 -0.25 -11.43 -0.37
N ALA A 33 0.98 -11.63 0.13
CA ALA A 33 2.17 -10.90 -0.27
C ALA A 33 2.50 -11.03 -1.76
N GLU A 34 2.38 -12.24 -2.33
CA GLU A 34 2.67 -12.48 -3.76
C GLU A 34 1.77 -11.65 -4.68
N PHE A 35 0.46 -11.65 -4.42
CA PHE A 35 -0.47 -10.86 -5.22
C PHE A 35 -0.28 -9.35 -4.97
N PHE A 36 0.03 -8.97 -3.74
CA PHE A 36 0.33 -7.58 -3.44
C PHE A 36 1.59 -7.09 -4.18
N SER A 37 2.64 -7.92 -4.29
CA SER A 37 3.82 -7.61 -5.11
C SER A 37 3.47 -7.42 -6.59
N HIS A 38 2.53 -8.20 -7.12
CA HIS A 38 2.00 -7.98 -8.47
C HIS A 38 1.31 -6.60 -8.59
N ILE A 39 0.45 -6.25 -7.64
CA ILE A 39 -0.21 -4.92 -7.58
C ILE A 39 0.82 -3.79 -7.48
N GLN A 40 1.86 -3.93 -6.65
CA GLN A 40 2.95 -2.96 -6.55
C GLN A 40 3.70 -2.79 -7.88
N SER A 41 3.90 -3.88 -8.63
CA SER A 41 4.56 -3.82 -9.94
C SER A 41 3.74 -3.08 -11.00
N MET A 42 2.41 -3.04 -10.85
CA MET A 42 1.50 -2.31 -11.73
C MET A 42 1.36 -0.83 -11.36
N ALA A 43 1.59 -0.48 -10.09
CA ALA A 43 1.38 0.88 -9.59
C ALA A 43 2.48 1.83 -10.09
N LYS A 44 2.07 3.01 -10.57
CA LYS A 44 2.97 4.11 -10.96
C LYS A 44 3.21 5.12 -9.84
N PHE A 45 2.79 4.77 -8.63
CA PHE A 45 2.84 5.60 -7.44
C PHE A 45 3.40 4.80 -6.26
N PRO A 46 4.14 5.45 -5.35
CA PRO A 46 4.61 4.82 -4.13
C PRO A 46 3.45 4.41 -3.22
N MET A 47 3.64 3.29 -2.53
CA MET A 47 2.77 2.82 -1.46
C MET A 47 3.51 2.96 -0.13
N ILE A 48 2.88 3.62 0.84
CA ILE A 48 3.49 3.95 2.14
C ILE A 48 2.67 3.40 3.30
N SER A 49 3.33 3.14 4.42
CA SER A 49 2.71 2.93 5.73
C SER A 49 3.78 2.91 6.82
N ALA A 50 3.59 3.70 7.88
CA ALA A 50 4.56 3.84 8.97
C ALA A 50 4.48 2.72 10.02
N ASN A 51 3.40 1.95 10.05
CA ASN A 51 3.11 1.02 11.13
C ASN A 51 2.85 -0.44 10.70
N ILE A 52 3.11 -0.79 9.43
CA ILE A 52 3.12 -2.19 8.99
C ILE A 52 4.55 -2.73 9.11
N ILE A 53 4.72 -3.77 9.93
CA ILE A 53 5.99 -4.45 10.16
C ILE A 53 5.97 -5.80 9.44
N SER A 54 7.02 -6.10 8.70
CA SER A 54 7.20 -7.42 8.09
C SER A 54 7.48 -8.45 9.18
N SER A 55 6.66 -9.50 9.26
CA SER A 55 6.90 -10.63 10.17
C SER A 55 8.18 -11.40 9.86
N LYS A 56 8.66 -11.36 8.61
CA LYS A 56 9.91 -12.00 8.18
C LYS A 56 11.15 -11.31 8.70
N THR A 57 11.19 -9.99 8.61
CA THR A 57 12.41 -9.21 8.88
C THR A 57 12.36 -8.45 10.20
N GLY A 58 11.16 -8.27 10.78
CA GLY A 58 10.94 -7.40 11.93
C GLY A 58 11.13 -5.91 11.61
N GLN A 59 11.25 -5.53 10.34
CA GLN A 59 11.46 -4.17 9.87
C GLN A 59 10.18 -3.61 9.22
N PRO A 60 10.06 -2.27 9.06
CA PRO A 60 8.98 -1.66 8.29
C PRO A 60 8.85 -2.31 6.90
N ALA A 61 7.64 -2.69 6.53
CA ALA A 61 7.35 -3.30 5.22
C ALA A 61 7.28 -2.26 4.10
N PHE A 62 7.09 -0.99 4.45
CA PHE A 62 6.91 0.13 3.53
C PHE A 62 7.69 1.35 4.03
N GLU A 63 7.93 2.29 3.13
CA GLU A 63 8.35 3.62 3.53
C GLU A 63 7.26 4.27 4.40
N PRO A 64 7.60 4.96 5.49
CA PRO A 64 6.62 5.51 6.42
C PRO A 64 5.91 6.75 5.87
N TYR A 65 6.55 7.46 4.95
CA TYR A 65 6.05 8.70 4.38
C TYR A 65 6.55 8.93 2.96
N TYR A 66 5.90 9.85 2.26
CA TYR A 66 6.33 10.39 0.99
C TYR A 66 6.43 11.92 1.08
N VAL A 67 7.49 12.50 0.54
CA VAL A 67 7.64 13.96 0.46
C VAL A 67 7.40 14.40 -0.98
N MET A 68 6.36 15.20 -1.18
CA MET A 68 6.11 15.87 -2.45
C MET A 68 6.77 17.24 -2.42
N GLU A 69 7.55 17.56 -3.45
CA GLU A 69 8.18 18.86 -3.60
C GLU A 69 7.53 19.63 -4.76
N THR A 70 7.17 20.88 -4.50
CA THR A 70 6.90 21.90 -5.51
C THR A 70 8.01 22.96 -5.40
N PRO A 71 8.10 23.91 -6.36
CA PRO A 71 9.10 24.97 -6.27
C PRO A 71 9.07 25.77 -4.96
N ASP A 72 7.88 25.91 -4.35
CA ASP A 72 7.65 26.78 -3.20
C ASP A 72 7.31 26.03 -1.90
N LEU A 73 7.04 24.73 -1.96
CA LEU A 73 6.55 23.96 -0.82
C LEU A 73 7.08 22.52 -0.81
N LYS A 74 7.34 22.01 0.40
CA LYS A 74 7.53 20.58 0.66
C LYS A 74 6.37 20.07 1.50
N ILE A 75 5.70 19.02 1.02
CA ILE A 75 4.54 18.41 1.67
C ILE A 75 4.91 17.00 2.09
N GLY A 76 4.93 16.74 3.40
CA GLY A 76 5.10 15.40 3.96
C GLY A 76 3.76 14.69 4.08
N LEU A 77 3.65 13.50 3.50
CA LEU A 77 2.48 12.63 3.55
C LEU A 77 2.85 11.37 4.32
N VAL A 78 2.29 11.19 5.52
CA VAL A 78 2.55 10.03 6.40
C VAL A 78 1.40 9.03 6.28
N GLY A 79 1.73 7.76 6.06
CA GLY A 79 0.77 6.68 5.98
C GLY A 79 0.62 5.97 7.33
N VAL A 80 -0.62 5.71 7.77
CA VAL A 80 -0.89 4.87 8.95
C VAL A 80 -2.06 3.95 8.64
N THR A 81 -1.88 2.68 8.93
CA THR A 81 -2.85 1.62 8.67
C THR A 81 -3.56 1.22 9.95
N LEU A 82 -4.88 1.26 9.95
CA LEU A 82 -5.66 0.64 11.01
C LEU A 82 -5.71 -0.88 10.78
N PRO A 83 -5.61 -1.69 11.86
CA PRO A 83 -5.93 -3.11 11.75
C PRO A 83 -7.38 -3.26 11.29
N ASN A 84 -7.64 -4.23 10.41
CA ASN A 84 -9.01 -4.61 10.04
C ASN A 84 -9.53 -5.57 11.12
N PRO A 85 -10.55 -5.17 11.91
CA PRO A 85 -11.11 -6.00 12.98
C PRO A 85 -11.81 -7.27 12.47
N ASN A 86 -12.09 -7.34 11.17
CA ASN A 86 -12.71 -8.47 10.49
C ASN A 86 -11.73 -9.25 9.60
N ALA A 87 -10.44 -8.91 9.61
CA ALA A 87 -9.44 -9.77 9.00
C ALA A 87 -9.33 -11.02 9.86
N GLU A 88 -9.54 -12.20 9.27
CA GLU A 88 -9.03 -13.42 9.87
C GLU A 88 -7.55 -13.19 10.19
N SER A 89 -7.14 -13.61 11.39
CA SER A 89 -6.04 -13.09 12.22
C SER A 89 -4.62 -13.21 11.67
N ASP A 90 -4.41 -13.21 10.36
CA ASP A 90 -3.15 -13.51 9.73
C ASP A 90 -2.66 -12.36 8.84
N TYR A 91 -2.15 -11.31 9.49
CA TYR A 91 -1.33 -10.28 8.86
C TYR A 91 0.12 -10.72 8.62
N SER A 92 0.42 -12.02 8.70
CA SER A 92 1.77 -12.49 8.45
C SER A 92 2.11 -12.32 6.97
N PHE A 93 2.98 -11.35 6.71
CA PHE A 93 3.69 -11.27 5.43
C PHE A 93 4.71 -12.39 5.40
N ASN A 94 4.32 -13.50 4.80
CA ASN A 94 5.20 -14.58 4.35
C ASN A 94 5.98 -14.22 3.09
#